data_AF-A0A356P4U1-F1
#
_entry.id   AF-A0A356P4U1-F1
#
_cell.length_a   1.000
_cell.length_b   1.000
_cell.length_c   1.000
_cell.angle_alpha   90.00
_cell.angle_beta   90.00
_cell.angle_gamma   90.00
#
_symmetry.space_group_name_H-M   'P 1'
#
loop_
_entity.id
_entity.type
_entity.pdbx_description
1 polymer ?
#
loop_
_entity_poly.entity_id
_entity_poly.type
_entity_poly.pdbx_seq_one_letter_code
_entity_poly.pdbx_strand_id
1 'polypeptide(L)' 'PWAMMQQVGITVKWAGENISGNKSVSGSMAALMLSPGHRANILDPRFTHVGVGIAYGSAYGNLYVQEFLQQ' A
#
# COMPACT_ATOMS: atom_id res chain seq x y z
N PRO A 1 -5.85 -6.83 -2.27
CA PRO A 1 -6.56 -5.69 -2.92
C PRO A 1 -7.91 -5.96 -3.64
N TRP A 2 -7.96 -6.57 -4.86
CA TRP A 2 -9.14 -6.47 -5.76
C TRP A 2 -10.47 -7.00 -5.21
N ALA A 3 -10.47 -8.21 -4.63
CA ALA A 3 -11.68 -8.81 -4.08
C ALA A 3 -12.23 -7.99 -2.91
N MET A 4 -11.35 -7.43 -2.07
CA MET A 4 -11.73 -6.53 -0.97
C MET A 4 -12.38 -5.26 -1.51
N MET A 5 -11.78 -4.62 -2.53
CA MET A 5 -12.32 -3.41 -3.16
C MET A 5 -13.71 -3.66 -3.76
N GLN A 6 -13.90 -4.79 -4.45
CA GLN A 6 -15.21 -5.17 -5.00
C GLN A 6 -16.27 -5.37 -3.92
N GLN A 7 -15.91 -5.99 -2.79
CA GLN A 7 -16.84 -6.21 -1.67
C GLN A 7 -17.37 -4.91 -1.07
N VAL A 8 -16.57 -3.83 -1.10
CA VAL A 8 -16.98 -2.50 -0.62
C VAL A 8 -17.52 -1.60 -1.74
N GLY A 9 -17.80 -2.16 -2.92
CA GLY A 9 -18.41 -1.44 -4.05
C GLY A 9 -17.44 -0.58 -4.87
N ILE A 10 -16.12 -0.74 -4.68
CA ILE A 10 -15.11 -0.01 -5.45
C ILE A 10 -14.72 -0.87 -6.67
N THR A 11 -15.04 -0.38 -7.86
CA THR A 11 -14.58 -0.96 -9.13
C THR A 11 -13.33 -0.22 -9.59
N VAL A 12 -12.27 -0.96 -9.93
CA VAL A 12 -10.98 -0.40 -10.33
C VAL A 12 -10.47 -1.10 -11.59
N LYS A 13 -9.82 -0.34 -12.48
CA LYS A 13 -9.16 -0.85 -13.68
C LYS A 13 -7.76 -1.37 -13.40
N TRP A 14 -7.07 -0.72 -12.46
CA TRP A 14 -5.76 -1.11 -11.96
C TRP A 14 -5.72 -0.96 -10.44
N ALA A 15 -5.01 -1.87 -9.77
CA ALA A 15 -4.73 -1.80 -8.34
C ALA A 15 -3.34 -2.35 -8.04
N GLY A 16 -2.75 -1.86 -6.95
CA GLY A 16 -1.47 -2.31 -6.44
C GLY A 16 -1.47 -2.23 -4.91
N GLU A 17 -0.72 -3.11 -4.27
CA GLU A 17 -0.65 -3.22 -2.81
C GLU A 17 0.81 -3.24 -2.38
N ASN A 18 1.15 -2.42 -1.38
CA ASN A 18 2.42 -2.49 -0.67
C ASN A 18 2.15 -2.74 0.81
N ILE A 19 2.93 -3.64 1.42
CA ILE A 19 2.87 -3.93 2.85
C ILE A 19 4.28 -3.84 3.44
N SER A 20 4.42 -3.21 4.60
CA SER A 20 5.67 -3.23 5.37
C SER A 20 5.41 -3.30 6.87
N GLY A 21 6.27 -4.03 7.58
CA GLY A 21 6.39 -3.95 9.04
C GLY A 21 7.47 -2.95 9.42
N ASN A 22 7.15 -1.97 10.27
CA ASN A 22 8.14 -1.01 10.76
C ASN A 22 7.76 -0.40 12.11
N LYS A 23 8.71 0.23 12.80
CA LYS A 23 8.46 0.96 14.04
C LYS A 23 7.97 2.40 13.81
N SER A 24 8.08 2.90 12.58
CA SER A 24 7.70 4.28 12.23
C SER A 24 7.20 4.40 10.78
N VAL A 25 6.40 5.45 10.52
CA VAL A 25 5.92 5.79 9.17
C VAL A 25 7.08 6.08 8.23
N SER A 26 8.07 6.86 8.67
CA SER A 26 9.24 7.22 7.85
C SER A 26 10.09 6.00 7.51
N GLY A 27 10.32 5.11 8.48
CA GLY A 27 11.02 3.85 8.25
C GLY A 27 10.27 2.93 7.28
N SER A 28 8.94 2.87 7.37
CA SER A 28 8.10 2.13 6.43
C SER A 28 8.25 2.67 5.01
N MET A 29 8.08 3.98 4.82
CA MET A 29 8.19 4.59 3.49
C MET A 29 9.59 4.42 2.89
N ALA A 30 10.65 4.60 3.69
CA ALA A 30 12.02 4.38 3.24
C ALA A 30 12.26 2.92 2.80
N ALA A 31 11.80 1.94 3.59
CA ALA A 31 11.93 0.53 3.25
C ALA A 31 11.18 0.16 1.96
N LEU A 32 9.96 0.68 1.78
CA LEU A 32 9.19 0.48 0.56
C LEU A 32 9.89 1.12 -0.66
N MET A 33 10.42 2.34 -0.53
CA MET A 33 11.14 3.01 -1.63
C MET A 33 12.46 2.33 -2.01
N LEU A 34 13.10 1.61 -1.08
CA LEU A 34 14.32 0.84 -1.36
C LEU A 34 14.04 -0.49 -2.08
N SER A 35 12.81 -1.00 -2.04
CA SER A 35 12.41 -2.21 -2.76
C SER A 35 11.95 -1.85 -4.18
N PRO A 36 12.57 -2.38 -5.25
CA PRO A 36 12.20 -2.05 -6.63
C PRO A 36 10.72 -2.31 -6.95
N GLY A 37 10.17 -3.44 -6.47
CA GLY A 37 8.76 -3.79 -6.72
C GLY A 37 7.80 -2.84 -6.02
N HIS A 38 8.04 -2.52 -4.74
CA HIS A 38 7.18 -1.60 -4.00
C HIS A 38 7.31 -0.16 -4.51
N ARG A 39 8.53 0.27 -4.84
CA ARG A 39 8.80 1.57 -5.47
C ARG A 39 8.09 1.69 -6.82
N ALA A 40 8.04 0.62 -7.60
CA ALA A 40 7.32 0.63 -8.87
C ALA A 40 5.84 0.97 -8.65
N ASN A 41 5.18 0.38 -7.64
CA ASN A 41 3.80 0.74 -7.29
C ASN A 41 3.66 2.21 -6.87
N ILE A 42 4.56 2.72 -6.02
CA ILE A 42 4.52 4.10 -5.51
C ILE A 42 4.66 5.14 -6.63
N LEU A 43 5.48 4.85 -7.63
CA LEU A 43 5.83 5.79 -8.71
C LEU A 43 5.03 5.55 -9.99
N ASP A 44 4.11 4.58 -10.01
CA ASP A 44 3.35 4.24 -11.21
C ASP A 44 2.30 5.33 -11.52
N PRO A 45 2.43 6.06 -12.64
CA PRO A 45 1.51 7.14 -12.99
C PRO A 45 0.11 6.65 -13.36
N ARG A 46 -0.10 5.33 -13.52
CA ARG A 46 -1.43 4.77 -13.79
C ARG A 46 -2.35 4.90 -12.58
N PHE A 47 -1.81 4.86 -11.36
CA PHE A 47 -2.61 5.02 -10.15
C PHE A 47 -2.99 6.48 -9.93
N THR A 48 -4.26 6.70 -9.62
CA THR A 48 -4.82 8.05 -9.42
C THR A 48 -5.23 8.30 -7.97
N HIS A 49 -5.29 7.24 -7.16
CA HIS A 49 -5.67 7.29 -5.75
C HIS A 49 -4.78 6.37 -4.92
N VAL A 50 -4.60 6.74 -3.64
CA VAL A 50 -3.94 5.91 -2.64
C VAL A 50 -4.73 5.94 -1.34
N GLY A 51 -4.98 4.76 -0.78
CA GLY A 51 -5.44 4.56 0.59
C GLY A 51 -4.30 4.07 1.46
N VAL A 52 -4.18 4.58 2.68
CA VAL A 52 -3.13 4.16 3.63
C VAL A 52 -3.77 3.72 4.93
N GLY A 53 -3.38 2.52 5.39
CA GLY A 53 -3.83 1.93 6.65
C GLY A 53 -2.65 1.55 7.54
N ILE A 54 -2.83 1.68 8.86
CA ILE A 54 -1.84 1.27 9.86
C ILE A 54 -2.51 0.39 10.90
N ALA A 55 -1.99 -0.83 11.08
CA ALA A 55 -2.33 -1.70 12.19
C ALA A 55 -1.19 -1.70 13.22
N TYR A 56 -1.50 -1.29 14.46
CA TYR A 56 -0.52 -1.18 15.52
C TYR A 56 -0.32 -2.52 16.25
N GLY A 57 0.92 -2.80 16.70
CA GLY A 57 1.19 -3.90 17.65
C GLY A 57 1.39 -5.29 17.06
N SER A 58 2.23 -5.44 16.02
CA SER A 58 2.70 -6.74 15.52
C SER A 58 4.09 -7.11 16.08
N ALA A 59 4.52 -8.37 15.91
CA ALA A 59 5.88 -8.83 16.23
C ALA A 59 6.98 -8.04 15.50
N TYR A 60 6.64 -7.35 14.40
CA TYR A 60 7.57 -6.56 13.57
C TYR A 60 7.42 -5.04 13.76
N GLY A 61 6.66 -4.59 14.76
CA GLY A 61 6.25 -3.19 14.93
C GLY A 61 4.84 -2.94 14.42
N ASN A 62 4.58 -1.80 13.80
CA ASN A 62 3.31 -1.54 13.13
C ASN A 62 3.33 -2.12 11.71
N LEU A 63 2.18 -2.57 11.23
CA LEU A 63 1.97 -2.94 9.83
C LEU A 63 1.39 -1.75 9.08
N TYR A 64 2.01 -1.40 7.96
CA TYR A 64 1.61 -0.33 7.07
C TYR A 64 1.16 -0.94 5.75
N VAL A 65 -0.01 -0.53 5.28
CA VAL A 65 -0.57 -0.94 3.99
C VAL A 65 -0.81 0.30 3.14
N GLN A 66 -0.39 0.24 1.88
CA GLN A 66 -0.76 1.19 0.84
C GLN A 66 -1.53 0.45 -0.24
N GLU A 67 -2.73 0.95 -0.54
CA GLU A 67 -3.59 0.45 -1.61
C GLU A 67 -3.67 1.52 -2.69
N PHE A 68 -3.07 1.23 -3.85
CA PHE A 68 -3.07 2.11 -5.01
C PHE A 68 -4.17 1.68 -5.97
N LEU A 69 -4.87 2.63 -6.55
CA LEU A 69 -5.96 2.32 -7.48
C LEU A 69 -6.11 3.34 -8.60
N GLN A 70 -6.59 2.83 -9.73
CA GLN A 70 -7.14 3.59 -10.83
C GLN A 70 -8.62 3.24 -10.95
N GLN A 71 -9.48 4.21 -10.65
CA GLN A 71 -10.92 4.12 -10.87
C GLN A 71 -11.26 4.37 -12.35
#